data_AF-A0A2M7NCK2-F1
#
_entry.id   AF-A0A2M7NCK2-F1
#
_cell.length_a   1.000
_cell.length_b   1.000
_cell.length_c   1.000
_cell.angle_alpha   90.00
_cell.angle_beta   90.00
_cell.angle_gamma   90.00
#
_symmetry.space_group_name_H-M   'P 1'
#
loop_
_entity.id
_entity.type
_entity.pdbx_description
1 polymer ?
#
loop_
_entity_poly.entity_id
_entity_poly.type
_entity_poly.pdbx_seq_one_letter_code
_entity_poly.pdbx_strand_id
1 'polypeptide(L)'
;EYYSIGISHEKIEDKFNFLIASPEKALCDKIVFTKKLHLNNIQSMQKFLFEDLRIDLHHIKSLNFSIIEDCISLNFKQKELILLLETLKKTT
;
A
#
# COMPACT_ATOMS: atom_id res chain seq x y z
N GLU A 1 10.42 3.02 12.68
CA GLU A 1 10.70 3.98 11.59
C GLU A 1 9.86 3.59 10.37
N TYR A 2 9.30 4.55 9.61
CA TYR A 2 8.33 4.27 8.53
C TYR A 2 8.95 3.62 7.29
N TYR A 3 10.20 3.94 7.00
CA TYR A 3 10.88 3.45 5.80
C TYR A 3 11.00 1.93 5.78
N SER A 4 11.43 1.32 6.89
CA SER A 4 11.75 -0.11 6.96
C SER A 4 10.55 -1.05 6.94
N ILE A 5 9.33 -0.55 7.15
CA ILE A 5 8.12 -1.37 7.17
C ILE A 5 7.83 -1.89 5.77
N GLY A 6 7.68 -3.22 5.63
CA GLY A 6 7.35 -3.85 4.36
C GLY A 6 8.41 -3.71 3.28
N ILE A 7 9.67 -3.42 3.62
CA ILE A 7 10.79 -3.54 2.70
C ILE A 7 11.32 -4.97 2.77
N SER A 8 11.43 -5.62 1.61
CA SER A 8 12.04 -6.94 1.44
C SER A 8 13.45 -6.81 0.87
N HIS A 9 14.33 -7.70 1.31
CA HIS A 9 15.67 -7.84 0.75
C HIS A 9 15.69 -9.06 -0.17
N GLU A 10 15.75 -8.82 -1.47
CA GLU A 10 15.67 -9.84 -2.50
C GLU A 10 17.04 -10.07 -3.15
N LYS A 11 17.24 -11.29 -3.66
CA LYS A 11 18.50 -11.71 -4.28
C LYS A 11 18.26 -12.30 -5.64
N ILE A 12 18.96 -11.79 -6.65
CA ILE A 12 18.93 -12.34 -8.02
C ILE A 12 20.17 -13.21 -8.23
N GLU A 13 19.94 -14.50 -8.51
CA GLU A 13 20.98 -15.48 -8.91
C GLU A 13 22.23 -15.47 -8.02
N ASP A 14 22.06 -15.21 -6.73
CA ASP A 14 23.14 -15.02 -5.77
C ASP A 14 24.15 -13.89 -6.06
N LYS A 15 23.96 -13.08 -7.10
CA LYS A 15 24.91 -12.05 -7.58
C LYS A 15 24.55 -10.64 -7.15
N PHE A 16 23.26 -10.33 -7.04
CA PHE A 16 22.79 -8.98 -6.75
C PHE A 16 21.80 -9.00 -5.60
N ASN A 17 22.04 -8.13 -4.62
CA ASN A 17 21.13 -7.86 -3.52
C ASN A 17 20.44 -6.52 -3.77
N PHE A 18 19.13 -6.46 -3.58
CA PHE A 18 18.37 -5.23 -3.71
C PHE A 18 17.26 -5.16 -2.68
N LEU A 19 16.86 -3.93 -2.36
CA LEU A 19 15.71 -3.66 -1.52
C LEU A 19 14.51 -3.36 -2.42
N ILE A 20 13.38 -3.95 -2.10
CA ILE A 20 12.13 -3.72 -2.80
C ILE A 20 10.99 -3.58 -1.80
N ALA A 21 10.11 -2.61 -2.04
CA ALA A 21 8.88 -2.48 -1.26
C ALA A 21 7.94 -3.64 -1.59
N SER A 22 7.33 -4.22 -0.55
CA SER A 22 6.20 -5.12 -0.70
C SER A 22 5.04 -4.39 -1.40
N PRO A 23 4.10 -5.10 -2.04
CA PRO A 23 2.95 -4.48 -2.69
C PRO A 23 2.16 -3.55 -1.75
N GLU A 24 2.01 -3.94 -0.49
CA GLU A 24 1.34 -3.15 0.55
C GLU A 24 2.11 -1.87 0.86
N LYS A 25 3.42 -1.99 1.07
CA LYS A 25 4.30 -0.85 1.32
C LYS A 25 4.29 0.11 0.13
N ALA A 26 4.36 -0.39 -1.10
CA ALA A 26 4.29 0.41 -2.30
C ALA A 26 2.97 1.21 -2.41
N LEU A 27 1.84 0.62 -2.00
CA LEU A 27 0.56 1.34 -1.93
C LEU A 27 0.54 2.42 -0.85
N CYS A 28 1.02 2.09 0.36
CA CYS A 28 1.13 3.06 1.44
C CYS A 28 2.03 4.23 1.06
N ASP A 29 3.21 3.96 0.48
CA ASP A 29 4.16 4.96 0.03
C ASP A 29 3.55 5.83 -1.07
N LYS A 30 2.82 5.23 -2.02
CA LYS A 30 2.12 5.99 -3.06
C LYS A 30 1.15 7.00 -2.46
N ILE A 31 0.35 6.61 -1.48
CA ILE A 31 -0.62 7.51 -0.83
C ILE A 31 0.11 8.57 0.02
N VAL A 32 1.10 8.16 0.80
CA VAL A 32 1.83 9.05 1.72
C VAL A 32 2.61 10.13 0.97
N PHE A 33 3.28 9.77 -0.12
CA PHE A 33 4.17 10.68 -0.85
C PHE A 33 3.50 11.40 -2.03
N THR A 34 2.27 11.05 -2.42
CA THR A 34 1.54 11.78 -3.46
C THR A 34 0.85 13.01 -2.88
N LYS A 35 1.35 14.20 -3.27
CA LYS A 35 0.75 15.48 -2.88
C LYS A 35 -0.61 15.68 -3.57
N LYS A 36 -1.52 16.37 -2.87
CA LYS A 36 -2.87 16.72 -3.38
C LYS A 36 -3.72 15.51 -3.78
N LEU A 37 -3.45 14.34 -3.20
CA LEU A 37 -4.29 13.16 -3.33
C LEU A 37 -5.48 13.31 -2.38
N HIS A 38 -6.69 13.42 -2.94
CA HIS A 38 -7.94 13.60 -2.19
C HIS A 38 -8.71 12.28 -2.12
N LEU A 39 -8.34 11.42 -1.18
CA LEU A 39 -9.00 10.14 -0.91
C LEU A 39 -9.85 10.30 0.35
N ASN A 40 -11.14 10.54 0.13
CA ASN A 40 -12.03 11.00 1.20
C ASN A 40 -13.12 9.97 1.51
N ASN A 41 -13.32 8.99 0.64
CA ASN A 41 -14.33 7.94 0.76
C ASN A 41 -13.93 6.69 -0.04
N ILE A 42 -14.65 5.59 0.18
CA ILE A 42 -14.36 4.29 -0.42
C ILE A 42 -14.42 4.35 -1.94
N GLN A 43 -15.37 5.08 -2.52
CA GLN A 43 -15.51 5.20 -3.98
C GLN A 43 -14.29 5.87 -4.60
N SER A 44 -13.78 6.95 -4.00
CA SER A 44 -12.55 7.63 -4.43
C SER A 44 -11.33 6.72 -4.30
N MET A 45 -11.26 5.90 -3.24
CA MET A 45 -10.19 4.92 -3.06
C MET A 45 -10.26 3.79 -4.09
N GLN A 46 -11.44 3.24 -4.35
CA GLN A 46 -11.64 2.21 -5.38
C GLN A 46 -11.27 2.73 -6.77
N LYS A 47 -11.72 3.94 -7.13
CA LYS A 47 -11.32 4.59 -8.38
C LYS A 47 -9.80 4.74 -8.47
N PHE A 48 -9.16 5.22 -7.41
CA PHE A 48 -7.71 5.35 -7.37
C PHE A 48 -6.99 4.00 -7.55
N LEU A 49 -7.44 2.94 -6.88
CA LEU A 49 -6.81 1.62 -6.97
C LEU A 49 -7.04 0.94 -8.33
N PHE A 50 -8.28 0.97 -8.84
CA PHE A 50 -8.69 0.13 -9.97
C PHE A 50 -8.71 0.87 -11.31
N GLU A 51 -8.92 2.19 -11.32
CA GLU A 51 -8.91 2.99 -12.56
C GLU A 51 -7.57 3.69 -12.76
N ASP A 52 -7.07 4.40 -11.73
CA ASP A 52 -5.84 5.19 -11.85
C ASP A 52 -4.59 4.31 -11.78
N LEU A 53 -4.52 3.42 -10.77
CA LEU A 53 -3.41 2.49 -10.60
C LEU A 53 -3.59 1.17 -11.38
N ARG A 54 -4.81 0.87 -11.83
CA ARG A 54 -5.15 -0.34 -12.60
C ARG A 54 -4.69 -1.63 -11.92
N ILE A 55 -4.83 -1.67 -10.59
CA ILE A 55 -4.52 -2.87 -9.80
C ILE A 55 -5.54 -3.94 -10.14
N ASP A 56 -5.06 -5.16 -10.35
CA ASP A 56 -5.95 -6.30 -10.53
C ASP A 56 -6.49 -6.76 -9.16
N LEU A 57 -7.81 -6.90 -9.06
CA LEU A 57 -8.54 -7.38 -7.89
C LEU A 57 -8.00 -8.72 -7.36
N HIS A 58 -7.52 -9.61 -8.23
CA HIS A 58 -6.98 -10.89 -7.82
C HIS A 58 -5.72 -10.74 -6.94
N HIS A 59 -4.91 -9.71 -7.22
CA HIS A 59 -3.69 -9.43 -6.45
C HIS A 59 -3.97 -8.83 -5.06
N ILE A 60 -5.17 -8.29 -4.83
CA ILE A 60 -5.55 -7.75 -3.52
C ILE A 60 -5.74 -8.85 -2.49
N LYS A 61 -6.21 -10.03 -2.90
CA LYS A 61 -6.49 -11.15 -1.99
C LYS A 61 -5.23 -11.71 -1.33
N SER A 62 -4.06 -11.50 -1.95
CA SER A 62 -2.77 -11.94 -1.41
C SER A 62 -2.07 -10.90 -0.52
N LEU A 63 -2.66 -9.70 -0.34
CA LEU A 63 -2.02 -8.64 0.42
C LEU A 63 -2.00 -8.97 1.92
N ASN A 64 -0.85 -8.74 2.55
CA ASN A 64 -0.72 -8.83 4.00
C ASN A 64 -1.12 -7.50 4.67
N PHE A 65 -2.36 -7.44 5.14
CA PHE A 65 -2.90 -6.24 5.79
C PHE A 65 -2.13 -5.79 7.05
N SER A 66 -1.33 -6.64 7.69
CA SER A 66 -0.53 -6.23 8.85
C SER A 66 0.47 -5.13 8.50
N ILE A 67 1.04 -5.14 7.28
CA ILE A 67 2.00 -4.12 6.82
C ILE A 67 1.32 -2.75 6.71
N ILE A 68 0.05 -2.73 6.29
CA ILE A 68 -0.75 -1.49 6.20
C ILE A 68 -1.09 -0.99 7.62
N GLU A 69 -1.46 -1.90 8.53
CA GLU A 69 -1.73 -1.58 9.93
C GLU A 69 -0.48 -1.01 10.64
N ASP A 70 0.69 -1.58 10.40
CA ASP A 70 1.97 -1.04 10.88
C ASP A 70 2.26 0.35 10.30
N CYS A 71 1.98 0.59 9.01
CA CYS A 71 2.11 1.92 8.41
C CYS A 71 1.15 2.95 9.05
N ILE A 72 -0.09 2.56 9.34
CA ILE A 72 -1.10 3.40 10.01
C ILE A 72 -0.63 3.82 11.42
N SER A 73 0.03 2.90 12.15
CA SER A 73 0.51 3.15 13.51
C SER A 73 1.52 4.29 13.62
N LEU A 74 2.19 4.65 12.51
CA LEU A 74 3.18 5.72 12.44
C LEU A 74 2.61 7.10 12.10
N ASN A 75 1.27 7.23 12.03
CA ASN A 75 0.53 8.50 11.86
C ASN A 75 0.79 9.30 10.56
N PHE A 76 1.44 8.71 9.56
CA PHE A 76 1.57 9.34 8.23
C PHE A 76 0.28 9.14 7.43
N LYS A 77 -0.39 10.25 7.06
CA LYS A 77 -1.61 10.21 6.21
C LYS A 77 -2.62 9.15 6.69
N GLN A 78 -2.77 9.09 8.01
CA GLN A 78 -3.45 8.00 8.71
C GLN A 78 -4.89 7.79 8.22
N LYS A 79 -5.62 8.89 7.96
CA LYS A 79 -7.00 8.82 7.48
C LYS A 79 -7.08 8.13 6.12
N GLU A 80 -6.19 8.49 5.20
CA GLU A 80 -6.13 7.90 3.87
C GLU A 80 -5.69 6.43 3.93
N LEU A 81 -4.75 6.07 4.83
CA LEU A 81 -4.32 4.67 5.01
C LEU A 81 -5.37 3.79 5.70
N ILE A 82 -6.13 4.33 6.66
CA ILE A 82 -7.30 3.63 7.25
C ILE A 82 -8.34 3.38 6.15
N LEU A 83 -8.64 4.39 5.34
CA LEU A 83 -9.57 4.27 4.22
C LEU A 83 -9.10 3.23 3.19
N LEU A 84 -7.79 3.14 2.94
CA LEU A 84 -7.20 2.10 2.08
C LEU A 84 -7.51 0.72 2.67
N LEU A 85 -7.18 0.50 3.94
CA LEU A 85 -7.40 -0.77 4.61
C LEU A 85 -8.87 -1.19 4.60
N GLU A 86 -9.79 -0.27 4.89
CA GLU A 86 -11.24 -0.52 4.83
C GLU A 86 -11.70 -0.89 3.41
N THR A 87 -11.17 -0.20 2.39
CA THR A 87 -11.52 -0.45 0.99
C THR A 87 -11.03 -1.82 0.53
N LEU A 88 -9.81 -2.20 0.88
CA LEU A 88 -9.26 -3.51 0.55
C LEU A 88 -10.03 -4.63 1.27
N LYS A 89 -10.32 -4.48 2.57
CA LYS A 89 -11.12 -5.46 3.34
C LYS A 89 -12.54 -5.65 2.82
N LYS A 90 -13.17 -4.64 2.21
CA LYS A 90 -14.49 -4.75 1.58
C LYS A 90 -14.47 -5.44 0.21
N THR A 91 -13.30 -5.50 -0.42
CA THR A 91 -13.13 -6.00 -1.78
C THR A 91 -12.68 -7.46 -1.82
N THR A 92 -12.20 -7.99 -0.70
CA THR A 92 -11.85 -9.40 -0.47
C THR A 92 -13.04 -10.22 -0.03
#